data_AF-A0A3D5NSZ0-F1
#
_entry.id   AF-A0A3D5NSZ0-F1
#
_cell.length_a   1.000
_cell.length_b   1.000
_cell.length_c   1.000
_cell.angle_alpha   90.00
_cell.angle_beta   90.00
_cell.angle_gamma   90.00
#
_symmetry.space_group_name_H-M   'P 1'
#
loop_
_entity.id
_entity.type
_entity.pdbx_description
1 polymer ?
#
loop_
_entity_poly.entity_id
_entity_poly.type
_entity_poly.pdbx_seq_one_letter_code
_entity_poly.pdbx_strand_id
1 'polypeptide(L)' 'MVKKAPNLETATEIRRVTRGYFGDPKGYEEILYRTRNNRYVLVQRGGSESPFQVEKITQILKTDAEAWMASL' A
#
# COMPACT_ATOMS: atom_id res chain seq x y z
N MET A 1 19.29 -13.61 0.21
CA MET A 1 19.20 -12.12 0.27
C MET A 1 17.94 -11.76 1.03
N VAL A 2 18.03 -11.29 2.28
CA VAL A 2 16.85 -10.88 3.06
C VAL A 2 16.41 -9.53 2.53
N LYS A 3 15.28 -9.45 1.81
CA LYS A 3 14.68 -8.17 1.41
C LYS A 3 14.31 -7.43 2.71
N LYS A 4 15.10 -6.43 3.11
CA LYS A 4 14.74 -5.53 4.22
C LYS A 4 13.37 -4.93 3.91
N ALA A 5 12.43 -5.05 4.85
CA ALA A 5 11.16 -4.35 4.76
C ALA A 5 11.42 -2.84 4.62
N PRO A 6 10.68 -2.14 3.75
CA PRO A 6 10.85 -0.70 3.60
C PRO A 6 10.50 0.00 4.92
N ASN A 7 11.28 1.00 5.31
CA ASN A 7 10.99 1.78 6.50
C ASN A 7 9.81 2.73 6.22
N LEU A 8 8.65 2.39 6.78
CA LEU A 8 7.42 3.18 6.67
C LEU A 8 7.26 4.21 7.81
N GLU A 9 8.01 4.09 8.91
CA GLU A 9 7.93 4.99 10.08
C GLU A 9 8.26 6.45 9.71
N THR A 10 9.15 6.63 8.74
CA THR A 10 9.55 7.95 8.24
C THR A 10 8.99 8.26 6.84
N ALA A 11 8.12 7.40 6.32
CA ALA A 11 7.54 7.57 5.00
C ALA A 11 6.32 8.50 5.05
N THR A 12 6.17 9.30 4.01
CA THR A 12 5.02 10.18 3.83
C THR A 12 3.91 9.43 3.09
N GLU A 13 2.71 9.40 3.64
CA GLU A 13 1.54 8.91 2.93
C GLU A 13 1.22 9.86 1.76
N ILE A 14 1.22 9.33 0.54
CA ILE A 14 0.88 10.07 -0.68
C ILE A 14 -0.62 9.99 -0.94
N ARG A 15 -1.18 8.78 -0.82
CA ARG A 15 -2.59 8.52 -1.10
C ARG A 15 -3.04 7.27 -0.38
N ARG A 16 -4.30 7.28 0.06
CA ARG A 16 -5.01 6.12 0.59
C ARG A 16 -6.30 5.92 -0.18
N VAL A 17 -6.59 4.68 -0.53
CA VAL A 17 -7.87 4.27 -1.12
C VAL A 17 -8.43 3.13 -0.32
N THR A 18 -9.64 3.33 0.18
CA THR A 18 -10.39 2.31 0.90
C THR A 18 -11.52 1.83 0.02
N ARG A 19 -11.63 0.51 -0.14
CA ARG A 19 -12.74 -0.14 -0.84
C ARG A 19 -13.49 -1.01 0.15
N GLY A 20 -14.74 -0.64 0.43
CA GLY A 20 -15.56 -1.25 1.47
C GLY A 20 -15.85 -0.27 2.61
N TYR A 21 -16.34 -0.80 3.72
CA TYR A 21 -16.74 -0.04 4.90
C TYR A 21 -16.07 -0.61 6.17
N PHE A 22 -16.15 0.13 7.27
CA PHE A 22 -15.60 -0.32 8.55
C PHE A 22 -16.25 -1.63 8.99
N GLY A 23 -15.44 -2.66 9.21
CA GLY A 23 -15.93 -4.00 9.57
C GLY A 23 -16.35 -4.87 8.38
N ASP A 24 -16.19 -4.41 7.14
CA ASP A 24 -16.41 -5.26 5.96
C ASP A 24 -15.32 -6.35 5.87
N PRO A 25 -15.65 -7.64 6.02
CA PRO A 25 -14.65 -8.70 5.94
C PRO A 25 -14.01 -8.81 4.57
N LYS A 26 -14.69 -8.31 3.51
CA LYS A 26 -14.17 -8.26 2.13
C LYS A 26 -13.50 -6.93 1.79
N GLY A 27 -13.62 -5.94 2.68
CA GLY A 27 -13.09 -4.60 2.49
C GLY A 27 -11.57 -4.59 2.59
N TYR A 28 -10.95 -3.69 1.86
CA TYR A 28 -9.50 -3.52 1.86
C TYR A 28 -9.11 -2.06 1.63
N GLU A 29 -7.91 -1.72 2.05
CA GLU A 29 -7.28 -0.43 1.77
C GLU A 29 -5.92 -0.63 1.10
N GLU A 30 -5.62 0.30 0.21
CA GLU A 30 -4.38 0.42 -0.51
C GLU A 30 -3.80 1.80 -0.21
N ILE A 31 -2.59 1.82 0.37
CA ILE A 31 -1.92 3.02 0.83
C ILE A 31 -0.58 3.15 0.12
N LEU A 32 -0.41 4.23 -0.64
CA LEU A 32 0.83 4.56 -1.29
C LEU A 32 1.63 5.50 -0.39
N TYR A 33 2.83 5.05 -0.02
CA TYR A 33 3.82 5.82 0.74
C TYR A 33 5.01 6.21 -0.14
N ARG A 34 5.63 7.32 0.21
CA ARG A 34 6.94 7.74 -0.30
C ARG A 34 7.93 7.85 0.85
N THR A 35 8.97 7.03 0.81
CA THR A 35 10.07 7.08 1.78
C THR A 35 10.96 8.31 1.56
N ARG A 36 11.77 8.69 2.56
CA ARG A 36 12.73 9.80 2.46
C ARG A 36 13.72 9.66 1.30
N ASN A 37 14.03 8.43 0.89
CA ASN A 37 14.93 8.14 -0.23
C ASN A 37 14.19 8.14 -1.59
N ASN A 38 13.04 8.80 -1.69
CA ASN A 38 12.19 8.84 -2.90
C ASN A 38 11.75 7.47 -3.44
N ARG A 39 11.75 6.42 -2.62
CA ARG A 39 11.19 5.12 -3.00
C ARG A 39 9.70 5.07 -2.68
N TYR A 40 8.94 4.49 -3.59
CA TYR A 40 7.50 4.32 -3.45
C TYR A 40 7.20 2.94 -2.87
N VAL A 41 6.24 2.90 -1.94
CA VAL A 41 5.83 1.67 -1.26
C VAL A 41 4.32 1.61 -1.24
N LEU A 42 3.76 0.55 -1.82
CA LEU A 42 2.34 0.27 -1.77
C LEU A 42 2.08 -0.74 -0.65
N VAL A 43 1.22 -0.35 0.28
CA VAL A 43 0.74 -1.19 1.38
C VAL A 43 -0.69 -1.57 1.09
N GLN A 44 -0.97 -2.87 1.00
CA GLN A 44 -2.30 -3.39 0.73
C GLN A 44 -2.71 -4.26 1.92
N ARG A 45 -3.84 -3.96 2.55
CA ARG A 45 -4.34 -4.71 3.71
C ARG A 45 -5.86 -4.67 3.75
N GLY A 46 -6.49 -5.69 4.32
CA GLY A 46 -7.94 -5.73 4.40
C GLY A 46 -8.46 -6.76 5.39
N GLY A 47 -9.77 -6.95 5.35
CA GLY A 47 -10.47 -7.94 6.15
C GLY A 47 -10.12 -9.38 5.76
N SER A 48 -10.56 -10.33 6.58
CA SER A 48 -10.22 -11.75 6.46
C SER A 48 -10.69 -12.42 5.16
N GLU A 49 -11.69 -11.87 4.49
CA GLU A 49 -12.21 -12.36 3.20
C GLU A 49 -11.78 -11.48 2.01
N SER A 50 -10.94 -10.46 2.25
CA SER A 50 -10.44 -9.59 1.21
C SER A 50 -9.29 -10.24 0.42
N PRO A 51 -9.01 -9.80 -0.81
CA PRO A 51 -7.82 -10.24 -1.55
C PRO A 51 -6.50 -9.89 -0.84
N PHE A 52 -6.54 -9.03 0.18
CA PHE A 52 -5.40 -8.57 0.97
C PHE A 52 -5.55 -8.92 2.46
N GLN A 53 -6.01 -10.14 2.76
CA GLN A 53 -6.14 -10.67 4.13
C GLN A 53 -4.85 -10.53 4.95
N VAL A 54 -3.69 -10.68 4.31
CA VAL A 54 -2.38 -10.46 4.93
C VAL A 54 -1.83 -9.16 4.41
N GLU A 55 -1.39 -8.28 5.31
CA GLU A 55 -0.75 -7.02 4.94
C GLU A 55 0.43 -7.28 4.01
N LYS A 56 0.35 -6.71 2.81
CA LYS A 56 1.37 -6.82 1.78
C LYS A 56 2.02 -5.47 1.57
N ILE A 57 3.30 -5.41 1.87
CA ILE A 57 4.12 -4.21 1.68
C ILE A 57 5.02 -4.44 0.47
N THR A 58 4.78 -3.71 -0.61
CA THR A 58 5.52 -3.86 -1.88
C THR A 58 6.20 -2.55 -2.24
N GLN A 59 7.53 -2.57 -2.40
CA GLN A 59 8.23 -1.42 -2.96
C GLN A 59 8.03 -1.42 -4.48
N ILE A 60 7.55 -0.31 -5.02
CA ILE A 60 7.24 -0.14 -6.45
C ILE A 60 8.07 0.99 -7.05
N LEU A 61 8.22 1.01 -8.38
CA LEU A 61 8.89 2.12 -9.05
C LEU A 61 7.99 3.36 -9.05
N LYS A 62 8.58 4.52 -9.31
CA LYS A 62 7.83 5.78 -9.46
C LYS A 62 6.75 5.66 -10.54
N THR A 63 7.10 5.07 -11.69
CA THR A 63 6.18 4.85 -12.82
C THR A 63 5.00 3.97 -12.44
N ASP A 64 5.23 2.93 -11.66
CA ASP A 64 4.15 2.04 -11.17
C ASP A 64 3.26 2.76 -10.16
N ALA A 65 3.84 3.60 -9.31
CA ALA A 65 3.09 4.42 -8.37
C ALA A 65 2.21 5.44 -9.10
N GLU A 66 2.73 6.07 -10.16
CA GLU A 66 1.98 6.99 -11.03
C GLU A 66 0.87 6.25 -11.78
N ALA A 67 1.15 5.06 -12.33
CA ALA A 67 0.14 4.23 -12.98
C ALA A 67 -0.96 3.77 -12.01
N TRP A 68 -0.58 3.37 -10.79
CA TRP A 68 -1.53 3.03 -9.74
C TRP A 68 -2.41 4.22 -9.37
N MET A 69 -1.83 5.41 -9.18
CA MET A 69 -2.59 6.63 -8.88
C MET A 69 -3.56 7.01 -10.01
N ALA A 70 -3.17 6.78 -11.27
CA ALA A 70 -4.01 7.01 -12.45
C ALA A 70 -5.10 5.95 -12.64
N SER A 71 -4.98 4.79 -11.98
CA SER A 71 -5.93 3.67 -12.01
C SER A 71 -7.02 3.74 -10.93
N LEU A 72 -6.94 4.72 -10.03
CA LEU A 72 -7.91 4.91 -8.94
C LEU A 72 -9.23 5.48 -9.45
#